data_AF-A0A2P8HDN2-F1
#
_entry.id   AF-A0A2P8HDN2-F1
#
_cell.length_a   1.000
_cell.length_b   1.000
_cell.length_c   1.000
_cell.angle_alpha   90.00
_cell.angle_beta   90.00
_cell.angle_gamma   90.00
#
_symmetry.space_group_name_H-M   'P 1'
#
loop_
_entity.id
_entity.type
_entity.pdbx_description
1 polymer ?
#
loop_
_entity_poly.entity_id
_entity_poly.type
_entity_poly.pdbx_seq_one_letter_code
_entity_poly.pdbx_strand_id
1 'polypeptide(L)'
;MKQIAPFICMIAVLIVIAVVIISMFHYRLRKRLLESGPVDEHTIQFLNRLPGASGEALKWGLILFFGGLGLVVLEFIPYNAEKSSLPFGLEIMFLSAGFLLYYFIMKRK
;
A
#
# COMPACT_ATOMS: atom_id res chain seq x y z
N MET A 1 -14.69 23.56 6.41
CA MET A 1 -13.67 22.59 5.93
C MET A 1 -12.27 22.73 6.55
N LYS A 2 -11.88 23.85 7.19
CA LYS A 2 -10.53 24.01 7.79
C LYS A 2 -10.26 23.22 9.08
N GLN A 3 -11.29 22.77 9.81
CA GLN A 3 -11.11 22.08 11.10
C GLN A 3 -10.97 20.55 11.01
N ILE A 4 -11.27 19.93 9.86
CA ILE A 4 -11.16 18.47 9.66
C ILE A 4 -9.73 18.05 9.27
N ALA A 5 -8.98 18.96 8.64
CA ALA A 5 -7.58 18.77 8.25
C ALA A 5 -6.65 18.30 9.40
N PRO A 6 -6.68 18.89 10.61
CA PRO A 6 -5.81 18.44 11.70
C PRO A 6 -6.13 17.01 12.19
N PHE A 7 -7.40 16.60 12.15
CA PHE A 7 -7.79 15.24 12.54
C PHE A 7 -7.30 14.20 11.53
N ILE A 8 -7.37 14.50 10.23
CA ILE A 8 -6.88 13.62 9.17
C ILE A 8 -5.36 13.48 9.27
N CYS A 9 -4.63 14.58 9.51
CA CYS A 9 -3.18 14.53 9.75
C CYS A 9 -2.83 13.69 10.98
N MET A 10 -3.57 13.80 12.08
CA MET A 10 -3.32 13.03 13.30
C MET A 10 -3.52 11.52 13.08
N ILE A 11 -4.58 11.14 12.35
CA ILE A 11 -4.86 9.73 12.01
C ILE A 11 -3.77 9.19 11.07
N ALA A 12 -3.36 9.96 10.07
CA ALA A 12 -2.31 9.55 9.13
C ALA A 12 -0.98 9.30 9.85
N VAL A 13 -0.58 10.18 10.78
CA VAL A 13 0.64 10.02 11.57
C VAL A 13 0.58 8.77 12.44
N LEU A 14 -0.55 8.49 13.09
CA LEU A 14 -0.74 7.27 13.89
C LEU A 14 -0.62 5.99 13.05
N ILE A 15 -1.19 5.99 11.83
CA ILE A 15 -1.10 4.85 10.91
C ILE A 15 0.36 4.62 10.49
N VAL A 16 1.09 5.69 10.15
CA VAL A 16 2.52 5.58 9.77
C VAL A 16 3.34 4.99 10.92
N ILE A 17 3.12 5.47 12.16
CA ILE A 17 3.82 4.95 13.34
C ILE A 17 3.50 3.47 13.56
N ALA A 18 2.23 3.08 13.47
CA ALA A 18 1.80 1.69 13.63
C ALA A 18 2.44 0.77 12.57
N VAL A 19 2.47 1.19 11.30
CA VAL A 19 3.11 0.44 10.21
C VAL A 19 4.60 0.26 10.45
N VAL A 20 5.29 1.31 10.90
CA VAL A 20 6.73 1.25 11.23
C VAL A 20 6.98 0.24 12.36
N ILE A 21 6.16 0.26 13.41
CA ILE A 21 6.26 -0.70 14.53
C ILE A 21 6.06 -2.14 14.04
N ILE A 22 5.01 -2.40 13.24
CA ILE A 22 4.69 -3.74 12.72
C ILE A 22 5.84 -4.25 11.84
N SER A 23 6.37 -3.40 10.96
CA SER A 23 7.49 -3.74 10.08
C SER A 23 8.76 -4.09 10.88
N MET A 24 9.05 -3.31 11.94
CA MET A 24 10.19 -3.57 12.81
C MET A 24 10.03 -4.89 13.60
N PHE A 25 8.81 -5.22 14.05
CA PHE A 25 8.52 -6.48 14.71
C PHE A 25 8.66 -7.68 13.79
N HIS A 26 8.18 -7.58 12.54
CA HIS A 26 8.36 -8.62 11.53
C HIS A 26 9.84 -8.93 11.26
N TYR A 27 10.68 -7.88 11.22
CA TYR A 27 12.12 -8.06 11.08
C TYR A 27 12.73 -8.81 12.27
N ARG A 28 12.39 -8.42 13.51
CA ARG A 28 12.89 -9.08 14.73
C ARG A 28 12.43 -10.54 14.83
N LEU A 29 11.20 -10.83 14.44
CA LEU A 29 10.66 -12.20 14.40
C LEU A 29 11.41 -13.08 13.41
N ARG A 30 11.63 -12.59 12.18
CA ARG A 30 12.40 -13.32 11.17
C ARG A 30 13.84 -13.56 11.61
N LYS A 31 14.48 -12.55 12.21
CA LYS A 31 15.85 -12.69 12.73
C LYS A 31 15.94 -13.78 13.80
N ARG A 32 15.01 -13.80 14.76
CA ARG A 32 14.98 -14.83 15.80
C ARG A 32 14.74 -16.24 15.25
N LEU A 33 13.86 -16.38 14.23
CA LEU A 33 13.58 -17.67 13.60
C LEU A 33 14.79 -18.25 12.85
N LEU A 34 15.62 -17.38 12.25
CA LEU A 34 16.86 -17.78 11.59
C LEU A 34 17.97 -18.14 12.60
N GLU A 35 17.95 -17.53 13.78
CA GLU A 35 18.94 -17.76 14.86
C GLU A 35 18.59 -18.98 15.75
N SER A 36 17.36 -19.47 15.73
CA SER A 36 16.84 -20.48 16.69
C SER A 36 17.17 -21.97 16.40
N GLY A 37 18.22 -22.29 15.64
CA GLY A 37 18.70 -23.67 15.46
C GLY A 37 18.31 -24.33 14.13
N PRO A 38 18.65 -25.62 13.91
CA PRO A 38 18.74 -26.24 12.58
C PRO A 38 17.40 -26.14 11.87
N VAL A 39 17.35 -25.21 10.90
CA VAL A 39 16.16 -24.92 10.14
C VAL A 39 15.96 -26.09 9.18
N ASP A 40 15.08 -27.01 9.55
CA ASP A 40 14.68 -28.14 8.70
C ASP A 40 14.19 -27.60 7.34
N GLU A 41 14.50 -28.30 6.25
CA GLU A 41 14.18 -27.89 4.87
C GLU A 41 12.66 -27.65 4.71
N HIS A 42 11.86 -28.41 5.46
CA HIS A 42 10.40 -28.24 5.56
C HIS A 42 9.97 -26.93 6.23
N THR A 43 10.75 -26.42 7.20
CA THR A 43 10.49 -25.15 7.87
C THR A 43 10.82 -23.97 6.95
N ILE A 44 11.87 -24.07 6.13
CA ILE A 44 12.19 -23.06 5.10
C ILE A 44 11.11 -23.02 4.02
N GLN A 45 10.64 -24.19 3.55
CA GLN A 45 9.53 -24.26 2.59
C GLN A 45 8.23 -23.70 3.18
N PHE A 46 7.95 -23.93 4.47
CA PHE A 46 6.80 -23.34 5.15
C PHE A 46 6.93 -21.81 5.26
N LEU A 47 8.12 -21.29 5.59
CA LEU A 47 8.39 -19.85 5.63
C LEU A 47 8.24 -19.17 4.26
N ASN A 48 8.62 -19.85 3.18
CA ASN A 48 8.44 -19.36 1.81
C ASN A 48 6.98 -19.44 1.32
N ARG A 49 6.15 -20.30 1.94
CA ARG A 49 4.71 -20.39 1.68
C ARG A 49 3.85 -19.46 2.54
N LEU A 50 4.38 -18.95 3.65
CA LEU A 50 3.73 -17.85 4.36
C LEU A 50 3.54 -16.71 3.35
N PRO A 51 2.32 -16.15 3.22
CA PRO A 51 2.04 -15.09 2.26
C PRO A 51 3.05 -13.97 2.47
N GLY A 52 4.05 -13.95 1.60
CA GLY A 52 5.14 -13.02 1.70
C GLY A 52 4.55 -11.63 1.56
N ALA A 53 4.93 -10.74 2.46
CA ALA A 53 4.63 -9.32 2.39
C ALA A 53 4.89 -8.71 0.99
N SER A 54 5.65 -9.38 0.11
CA SER A 54 5.88 -8.99 -1.28
C SER A 54 4.61 -8.89 -2.13
N GLY A 55 3.65 -9.80 -2.01
CA GLY A 55 2.42 -9.75 -2.81
C GLY A 55 1.52 -8.59 -2.39
N GLU A 56 1.32 -8.43 -1.08
CA GLU A 56 0.52 -7.34 -0.54
C GLU A 56 1.20 -5.97 -0.66
N ALA A 57 2.52 -5.90 -0.45
CA ALA A 57 3.27 -4.67 -0.66
C ALA A 57 3.24 -4.23 -2.14
N LEU A 58 3.30 -5.18 -3.08
CA LEU A 58 3.17 -4.88 -4.50
C LEU A 58 1.77 -4.33 -4.83
N LYS A 59 0.72 -4.91 -4.24
CA LYS A 59 -0.66 -4.42 -4.37
C LYS A 59 -0.78 -2.97 -3.91
N TRP A 60 -0.36 -2.69 -2.67
CA TRP A 60 -0.48 -1.36 -2.08
C TRP A 60 0.43 -0.34 -2.75
N GLY A 61 1.64 -0.75 -3.17
CA GLY A 61 2.56 0.08 -3.92
C GLY A 61 1.97 0.54 -5.26
N LEU A 62 1.34 -0.38 -6.02
CA LEU A 62 0.69 -0.03 -7.28
C LEU A 62 -0.50 0.91 -7.07
N ILE A 63 -1.38 0.60 -6.10
CA ILE A 63 -2.57 1.42 -5.85
C ILE A 63 -2.17 2.85 -5.44
N LEU A 64 -1.20 3.00 -4.54
CA LEU A 64 -0.72 4.31 -4.09
C LEU A 64 0.02 5.07 -5.19
N PHE A 65 0.81 4.37 -6.01
CA PHE A 65 1.51 4.98 -7.14
C PHE A 65 0.52 5.55 -8.15
N PHE A 66 -0.49 4.78 -8.56
CA PHE A 66 -1.49 5.25 -9.50
C PHE A 66 -2.42 6.31 -8.91
N GLY A 67 -2.85 6.17 -7.64
CA GLY A 67 -3.62 7.22 -6.96
C GLY A 67 -2.83 8.54 -6.87
N GLY A 68 -1.55 8.48 -6.48
CA GLY A 68 -0.67 9.66 -6.50
C GLY A 68 -0.53 10.28 -7.90
N LEU A 69 -0.44 9.47 -8.95
CA LEU A 69 -0.46 9.94 -10.33
C LEU A 69 -1.79 10.64 -10.69
N GLY A 70 -2.92 10.11 -10.24
CA GLY A 70 -4.24 10.73 -10.41
C GLY A 70 -4.29 12.14 -9.83
N LEU A 71 -3.80 12.31 -8.61
CA LEU A 71 -3.68 13.61 -7.95
C LEU A 71 -2.74 14.57 -8.69
N VAL A 72 -1.59 14.09 -9.18
CA VAL A 72 -0.66 14.92 -9.97
C VAL A 72 -1.31 15.39 -11.27
N VAL A 73 -2.03 14.50 -11.97
CA VAL A 73 -2.73 14.86 -13.21
C VAL A 73 -3.86 15.86 -12.94
N LEU A 74 -4.53 15.74 -11.79
CA LEU A 74 -5.61 16.64 -11.41
C LEU A 74 -5.16 18.10 -11.28
N GLU A 75 -3.95 18.33 -10.78
CA GLU A 75 -3.37 19.67 -10.61
C GLU A 75 -3.23 20.43 -11.95
N PHE A 76 -3.02 19.71 -13.06
CA PHE A 76 -2.86 20.31 -14.38
C PHE A 76 -4.20 20.60 -15.09
N ILE A 77 -5.33 20.16 -14.53
CA ILE A 77 -6.65 20.33 -15.15
C ILE A 77 -7.37 21.50 -14.47
N PRO A 78 -7.71 22.59 -15.19
CA PRO A 78 -8.56 23.63 -14.62
C PRO A 78 -9.99 23.10 -14.48
N TYR A 79 -10.42 22.80 -13.25
CA TYR A 79 -11.79 22.37 -12.95
C TYR A 79 -12.42 23.20 -11.84
N ASN A 80 -13.76 23.33 -11.88
CA ASN A 80 -14.52 23.97 -10.82
C ASN A 80 -14.84 22.94 -9.71
N ALA A 81 -14.16 23.05 -8.57
CA ALA A 81 -14.28 22.10 -7.46
C ALA A 81 -15.69 21.97 -6.87
N GLU A 82 -16.52 23.01 -6.98
CA GLU A 82 -17.87 23.02 -6.40
C GLU A 82 -18.96 22.45 -7.33
N LYS A 83 -18.69 22.32 -8.63
CA LYS A 83 -19.69 21.90 -9.62
C LYS A 83 -19.27 20.67 -10.44
N SER A 84 -18.00 20.27 -10.36
CA SER A 84 -17.44 19.24 -11.23
C SER A 84 -17.10 17.98 -10.44
N SER A 85 -17.70 16.86 -10.82
CA SER A 85 -17.37 15.52 -10.31
C SER A 85 -16.08 14.94 -10.91
N LEU A 86 -15.39 15.71 -11.76
CA LEU A 86 -14.17 15.33 -12.47
C LEU A 86 -13.05 14.81 -11.55
N PRO A 87 -12.78 15.40 -10.37
CA PRO A 87 -11.74 14.91 -9.47
C PRO A 87 -11.94 13.50 -8.97
N PHE A 88 -13.16 13.20 -8.53
CA PHE A 88 -13.49 11.88 -8.01
C PHE A 88 -13.45 10.82 -9.12
N GLY A 89 -13.96 11.17 -10.31
CA GLY A 89 -13.92 10.26 -11.46
C GLY A 89 -12.49 9.95 -11.87
N LEU A 90 -11.65 10.98 -12.01
CA LEU A 90 -10.26 10.82 -12.43
C LEU A 90 -9.46 10.00 -11.41
N GLU A 91 -9.58 10.31 -10.13
CA GLU A 91 -8.89 9.56 -9.07
C GLU A 91 -9.30 8.08 -9.04
N ILE A 92 -10.61 7.79 -9.14
CA ILE A 92 -11.11 6.40 -9.17
C ILE A 92 -10.62 5.65 -10.41
N MET A 93 -10.51 6.32 -11.57
CA MET A 93 -9.96 5.70 -12.79
C MET A 93 -8.50 5.30 -12.59
N PHE A 94 -7.69 6.18 -12.00
CA PHE A 94 -6.28 5.90 -11.71
C PHE A 94 -6.13 4.77 -10.67
N LEU A 95 -6.87 4.81 -9.56
CA LEU A 95 -6.87 3.73 -8.57
C LEU A 95 -7.28 2.38 -9.17
N SER A 96 -8.30 2.38 -10.04
CA SER A 96 -8.76 1.19 -10.76
C SER A 96 -7.68 0.66 -11.71
N ALA A 97 -6.94 1.54 -12.39
CA ALA A 97 -5.81 1.14 -13.24
C ALA A 97 -4.70 0.47 -12.42
N GLY A 98 -4.38 1.00 -11.23
CA GLY A 98 -3.44 0.36 -10.30
C GLY A 98 -3.90 -1.03 -9.84
N PHE A 99 -5.19 -1.19 -9.53
CA PHE A 99 -5.76 -2.51 -9.19
C PHE A 99 -5.73 -3.51 -10.35
N LEU A 100 -6.11 -3.07 -11.55
CA LEU A 100 -6.10 -3.91 -12.74
C LEU A 100 -4.68 -4.35 -13.08
N LEU A 101 -3.71 -3.44 -13.01
CA LEU A 101 -2.32 -3.77 -13.29
C LEU A 101 -1.77 -4.77 -12.26
N TYR A 102 -2.11 -4.62 -10.97
CA TYR A 102 -1.78 -5.61 -9.95
C TYR A 102 -2.39 -6.97 -10.27
N TYR A 103 -3.67 -7.02 -10.66
CA TYR A 103 -4.35 -8.25 -11.03
C TYR A 103 -3.66 -8.95 -12.22
N PHE A 104 -3.28 -8.22 -13.26
CA PHE A 104 -2.56 -8.79 -14.40
C PHE A 104 -1.17 -9.33 -14.03
N ILE A 105 -0.44 -8.63 -13.15
CA ILE A 105 0.87 -9.10 -12.67
C ILE A 105 0.69 -10.38 -11.84
N MET A 106 -0.29 -10.42 -10.95
CA MET A 106 -0.54 -11.58 -10.08
C MET A 106 -1.09 -12.78 -10.85
N LYS A 107 -1.92 -12.55 -11.88
CA LYS A 107 -2.45 -13.62 -12.76
C LYS A 107 -1.35 -14.33 -13.55
N ARG A 108 -0.22 -13.65 -13.81
CA ARG A 108 0.93 -14.21 -14.53
C ARG A 108 1.89 -15.02 -13.65
N LYS A 109 1.69 -15.01 -12.34
CA LYS A 109 2.55 -15.65 -11.35
C LYS A 109 1.92 -16.96 -10.88
#